data_AF-X1W0G9-F1
#
_entry.id   AF-X1W0G9-F1
#
_cell.length_a   1.000
_cell.length_b   1.000
_cell.length_c   1.000
_cell.angle_alpha   90.00
_cell.angle_beta   90.00
_cell.angle_gamma   90.00
#
_symmetry.space_group_name_H-M   'P 1'
#
loop_
_entity.id
_entity.type
_entity.pdbx_description
1 polymer ?
#
loop_
_entity_poly.entity_id
_entity_poly.type
_entity_poly.pdbx_seq_one_letter_code
_entity_poly.pdbx_strand_id
1 'polypeptide(L)' 'IVENLSVNRWFILGAMQIMLLVFGMFMDDYAVLTICAPIFIPIAVFLGFDPIWYAIIFVLNMQVTYLTPPFYSIP' A
#
# COMPACT_ATOMS: atom_id res chain seq x y z
N ILE A 1 -10.29 15.85 12.43
CA ILE A 1 -10.92 14.59 12.93
C ILE A 1 -9.91 13.44 13.01
N VAL A 2 -8.94 13.32 12.10
CA VAL A 2 -7.89 12.28 12.18
C VAL A 2 -6.78 12.60 13.21
N GLU A 3 -6.57 13.87 13.60
CA GLU A 3 -5.58 14.25 14.62
C GLU A 3 -5.89 13.77 16.06
N ASN A 4 -7.11 13.29 16.33
CA ASN A 4 -7.56 12.93 17.69
C ASN A 4 -7.97 11.45 17.86
N LEU A 5 -7.71 10.61 16.85
CA LEU A 5 -7.81 9.16 17.05
C LEU A 5 -6.48 8.72 17.65
N SER A 6 -6.51 8.17 18.86
CA SER A 6 -5.39 7.49 19.54
C SER A 6 -4.83 6.28 18.77
N VAL A 7 -5.24 6.09 17.52
CA VAL A 7 -4.73 5.12 16.59
C VAL A 7 -3.44 5.69 15.99
N ASN A 8 -2.33 5.06 16.34
CA ASN A 8 -1.02 5.46 15.87
C ASN A 8 -1.01 5.53 14.32
N ARG A 9 -0.58 6.65 13.74
CA ARG A 9 -0.40 6.83 12.27
C ARG A 9 0.35 5.67 11.61
N TRP A 10 1.25 5.03 12.35
CA TRP A 10 1.99 3.84 11.95
C TRP A 10 1.12 2.58 11.81
N PHE A 11 0.07 2.44 12.63
CA PHE A 11 -0.89 1.34 12.53
C PHE A 11 -1.72 1.45 11.24
N ILE A 12 -2.15 2.66 10.89
CA ILE A 12 -2.90 2.92 9.65
C ILE A 12 -2.01 2.61 8.43
N LEU A 13 -0.76 3.06 8.44
CA LEU A 13 0.22 2.67 7.41
C LEU A 13 0.42 1.15 7.33
N GLY A 14 0.56 0.47 8.48
CA GLY A 14 0.70 -0.99 8.51
C GLY A 14 -0.50 -1.70 7.88
N ALA A 15 -1.71 -1.25 8.20
CA ALA A 15 -2.94 -1.78 7.60
C ALA A 15 -3.00 -1.52 6.08
N MET A 16 -2.62 -0.32 5.62
CA MET A 16 -2.53 0.01 4.19
C MET A 16 -1.55 -0.91 3.46
N GLN A 17 -0.38 -1.18 4.05
CA GLN A 17 0.61 -2.08 3.44
C GLN A 17 0.14 -3.53 3.38
N ILE A 18 -0.58 -4.02 4.40
CA ILE A 18 -1.16 -5.36 4.37
C ILE A 18 -2.26 -5.46 3.31
N MET A 19 -3.13 -4.45 3.19
CA MET A 19 -4.15 -4.42 2.13
C MET A 19 -3.52 -4.42 0.74
N LEU A 20 -2.48 -3.60 0.53
CA LEU A 20 -1.74 -3.57 -0.72
C LEU A 20 -1.06 -4.89 -1.05
N LEU A 21 -0.53 -5.57 -0.03
CA LEU A 21 0.05 -6.90 -0.20
C LEU A 21 -1.02 -7.92 -0.59
N VAL A 22 -2.20 -7.89 0.03
CA VAL A 22 -3.32 -8.75 -0.34
C VAL A 22 -3.80 -8.46 -1.77
N PHE A 23 -3.96 -7.20 -2.17
CA PHE A 23 -4.36 -6.85 -3.53
C PHE A 23 -3.31 -7.20 -4.59
N GLY A 24 -2.02 -6.93 -4.33
CA GLY A 24 -0.92 -7.27 -5.24
C GLY A 24 -0.65 -8.76 -5.35
N MET A 25 -1.20 -9.57 -4.45
CA MET A 25 -1.17 -11.03 -4.54
C MET A 25 -2.19 -11.58 -5.56
N PHE A 26 -3.31 -10.87 -5.82
CA PHE A 26 -4.39 -11.34 -6.71
C PHE A 26 -4.41 -10.66 -8.08
N MET A 27 -3.81 -9.48 -8.21
CA MET A 27 -3.88 -8.63 -9.40
C MET A 27 -2.49 -8.15 -9.79
N ASP A 28 -2.31 -7.86 -11.09
CA ASP A 28 -1.08 -7.25 -11.60
C ASP A 28 -0.78 -5.93 -10.89
N ASP A 29 0.50 -5.69 -10.61
CA ASP A 29 1.05 -4.48 -10.00
C ASP A 29 0.70 -3.21 -10.78
N TYR A 30 0.54 -3.26 -12.10
CA TYR A 30 0.02 -2.14 -12.89
C TYR A 30 -1.46 -1.83 -12.58
N ALA A 31 -2.29 -2.85 -12.40
CA ALA A 31 -3.70 -2.68 -12.04
C ALA A 31 -3.84 -2.15 -10.60
N VAL A 32 -3.02 -2.67 -9.68
CA VAL A 32 -2.97 -2.18 -8.30
C VAL A 32 -2.50 -0.73 -8.26
N LEU A 33 -1.42 -0.37 -8.95
CA LEU A 33 -0.91 1.01 -9.00
C LEU A 33 -1.98 1.98 -9.50
N THR A 34 -2.65 1.67 -10.62
CA THR A 34 -3.62 2.58 -11.25
C THR A 34 -4.86 2.81 -10.37
N ILE A 35 -5.30 1.81 -9.61
CA ILE A 35 -6.45 1.91 -8.70
C ILE A 35 -6.05 2.52 -7.35
N CYS A 36 -4.96 2.03 -6.77
CA CYS A 36 -4.60 2.27 -5.38
C CYS A 36 -3.76 3.54 -5.20
N ALA A 37 -2.92 3.94 -6.16
CA ALA A 37 -2.11 5.15 -6.06
C ALA A 37 -2.95 6.43 -5.84
N PRO A 38 -4.03 6.72 -6.62
CA PRO A 38 -4.81 7.93 -6.39
C PRO A 38 -5.60 7.92 -5.07
N ILE A 39 -5.79 6.75 -4.45
CA ILE A 39 -6.52 6.60 -3.19
C ILE A 39 -5.56 6.71 -2.00
N PHE A 40 -4.46 5.98 -1.99
CA PHE A 40 -3.59 5.90 -0.81
C PHE A 40 -2.57 7.04 -0.69
N ILE A 41 -2.12 7.63 -1.80
CA ILE A 41 -1.21 8.78 -1.76
C ILE A 41 -1.82 9.96 -0.99
N PRO A 42 -3.05 10.43 -1.29
CA PRO A 42 -3.63 11.54 -0.53
C PRO A 42 -3.85 11.17 0.94
N ILE A 43 -4.21 9.92 1.25
CA ILE A 43 -4.37 9.44 2.64
C ILE A 43 -3.05 9.51 3.41
N ALA A 44 -1.94 9.09 2.79
CA ALA A 44 -0.62 9.18 3.39
C ALA A 44 -0.21 10.64 3.67
N VAL A 45 -0.51 11.54 2.73
CA VAL A 45 -0.27 12.99 2.90
C VAL A 45 -1.15 13.57 4.01
N PHE A 46 -2.44 13.18 4.10
CA PHE A 46 -3.34 13.59 5.18
C PHE A 46 -2.89 13.10 6.57
N LEU A 47 -2.19 11.96 6.63
CA LEU A 47 -1.59 11.42 7.85
C LEU A 47 -0.25 12.09 8.21
N GLY A 48 0.23 13.03 7.40
CA GLY A 48 1.48 13.76 7.60
C GLY A 48 2.73 13.00 7.14
N PHE A 49 2.58 11.97 6.29
CA PHE A 49 3.71 11.28 5.68
C PHE A 49 4.15 11.96 4.39
N ASP A 50 5.45 11.88 4.11
CA ASP A 50 6.01 12.36 2.86
C ASP A 50 5.56 11.46 1.69
N PRO A 51 5.00 12.05 0.61
CA PRO A 51 4.46 11.28 -0.51
C PRO A 51 5.54 10.52 -1.29
N ILE A 52 6.77 11.03 -1.35
CA ILE A 52 7.88 10.36 -2.05
C ILE A 52 8.30 9.13 -1.24
N TRP A 53 8.43 9.28 0.08
CA TRP A 53 8.71 8.18 0.98
C TRP A 53 7.64 7.08 0.89
N TYR A 54 6.35 7.48 0.88
CA TYR A 54 5.26 6.52 0.72
C TYR A 54 5.29 5.83 -0.66
N ALA A 55 5.59 6.55 -1.74
CA ALA A 55 5.73 5.97 -3.07
C ALA A 55 6.85 4.92 -3.15
N ILE A 56 7.99 5.16 -2.50
CA ILE A 56 9.08 4.18 -2.41
C ILE A 56 8.60 2.92 -1.69
N ILE A 57 7.91 3.08 -0.56
CA ILE A 57 7.36 1.96 0.22
C ILE A 57 6.28 1.20 -0.54
N PHE A 58 5.47 1.89 -1.33
CA PHE A 58 4.48 1.29 -2.22
C PHE A 58 5.16 0.41 -3.27
N VAL A 59 6.15 0.94 -3.99
CA VAL A 59 6.89 0.18 -5.02
C VAL A 59 7.60 -1.02 -4.41
N LEU A 60 8.22 -0.86 -3.23
CA LEU A 60 8.84 -1.97 -2.52
C LEU A 60 7.82 -3.05 -2.12
N ASN A 61 6.63 -2.65 -1.67
CA ASN A 61 5.55 -3.60 -1.36
C ASN A 61 5.15 -4.40 -2.61
N MET A 62 5.03 -3.73 -3.77
CA MET A 62 4.74 -4.41 -5.04
C MET A 62 5.81 -5.47 -5.38
N GLN A 63 7.10 -5.19 -5.12
CA GLN A 63 8.17 -6.19 -5.30
C GLN A 63 8.07 -7.35 -4.31
N VAL A 64 7.64 -7.10 -3.07
CA VAL A 64 7.43 -8.14 -2.07
C VAL A 64 6.25 -9.04 -2.44
N THR A 65 5.18 -8.50 -3.03
CA THR A 65 4.07 -9.30 -3.57
C THR A 65 4.48 -10.22 -4.71
N TYR A 66 5.50 -9.85 -5.50
CA TYR A 66 6.09 -10.76 -6.49
C TYR A 66 6.85 -11.93 -5.86
N LEU A 67 7.48 -11.70 -4.71
CA LEU A 67 8.24 -12.72 -3.99
C LEU A 67 7.34 -13.63 -3.13
N THR A 68 6.21 -13.11 -2.68
CA THR A 68 5.27 -13.83 -1.80
C THR A 68 4.26 -14.58 -2.69
N PRO A 69 4.25 -15.92 -2.70
CA PRO A 69 3.51 -16.68 -3.72
C PRO A 69 2.06 -16.94 -3.28
N PRO A 70 1.05 -16.39 -4.01
CA PRO A 70 -0.25 -17.06 -4.02
C PRO A 70 -0.87 -17.29 -5.42
N PHE A 71 -0.57 -16.52 -6.47
CA PHE A 71 -1.22 -16.70 -7.80
C PHE A 71 -0.36 -16.50 -9.06
N TYR A 72 0.89 -16.00 -8.99
CA TYR A 72 1.76 -15.90 -10.19
C TYR A 72 2.31 -17.27 -10.67
N SER A 73 2.15 -18.34 -9.88
CA SER A 73 2.66 -19.67 -10.21
C SER A 73 1.68 -20.58 -10.96
N ILE A 74 0.62 -20.04 -11.58
CA ILE A 74 -0.28 -20.82 -12.43
C ILE A 74 -0.04 -20.42 -13.90
N PRO A 75 0.49 -21.32 -14.75
CA PRO A 75 0.78 -21.03 -16.16
C PRO A 75 -0.47 -20.86 -17.03
#